data_AF-A0A0D9Y2J8-F1
#
_entry.id   AF-A0A0D9Y2J8-F1
#
_cell.length_a   1.000
_cell.length_b   1.000
_cell.length_c   1.000
_cell.angle_alpha   90.00
_cell.angle_beta   90.00
_cell.angle_gamma   90.00
#
_symmetry.space_group_name_H-M   'P 1'
#
loop_
_entity.id
_entity.type
_entity.pdbx_description
1 polymer ?
#
loop_
_entity_poly.entity_id
_entity_poly.type
_entity_poly.pdbx_seq_one_letter_code
_entity_poly.pdbx_strand_id
1 'polypeptide(L)'
;MTTVTNVGENWKKGLAKVLDHLDSIRGKLSDLDNQQEAHHIAIQRLERAGREHTTSSVGQSSAQVASRTVCRLTPPEMDERRRKGLCFNCDDPYTRVDEKSALGRWCRNCVGAD
;
A
#
# COMPACT_ATOMS: atom_id res chain seq x y z
N MET A 1 8.43 -63.07 18.14
CA MET A 1 8.95 -61.89 18.88
C MET A 1 9.42 -60.82 17.89
N THR A 2 8.54 -60.32 17.02
CA THR A 2 8.90 -59.42 15.91
C THR A 2 8.01 -58.17 15.80
N THR A 3 6.93 -58.11 16.57
CA THR A 3 5.95 -57.01 16.55
C THR A 3 6.36 -55.83 17.43
N VAL A 4 7.10 -56.09 18.51
CA VAL A 4 7.50 -55.05 19.50
C VAL A 4 8.58 -54.11 18.95
N THR A 5 9.46 -54.59 18.06
CA THR A 5 10.51 -53.76 17.43
C THR A 5 9.94 -52.81 16.37
N ASN A 6 8.91 -53.24 15.64
CA ASN A 6 8.36 -52.50 14.50
C ASN A 6 7.70 -51.16 14.90
N VAL A 7 6.96 -51.16 16.02
CA VAL A 7 6.38 -49.93 16.58
C VAL A 7 7.49 -48.97 17.03
N GLY A 8 8.56 -49.50 17.63
CA GLY A 8 9.75 -48.78 18.06
C GLY A 8 10.54 -48.10 16.93
N GLU A 9 10.46 -48.62 15.72
CA GLU A 9 11.17 -48.07 14.56
C GLU A 9 10.31 -47.05 13.80
N ASN A 10 8.98 -47.22 13.80
CA ASN A 10 8.07 -46.33 13.09
C ASN A 10 7.97 -44.95 13.74
N TRP A 11 8.00 -44.84 15.07
CA TRP A 11 7.99 -43.54 15.75
C TRP A 11 9.29 -42.76 15.52
N LYS A 12 10.44 -43.44 15.46
CA LYS A 12 11.74 -42.82 15.15
C LYS A 12 11.76 -42.24 13.74
N LYS A 13 11.21 -42.97 12.77
CA LYS A 13 11.04 -42.49 11.40
C LYS A 13 10.07 -41.30 11.33
N GLY A 14 9.01 -41.31 12.14
CA GLY A 14 8.09 -40.19 12.28
C GLY A 14 8.78 -38.94 12.83
N LEU A 15 9.57 -39.09 13.89
CA LEU A 15 10.33 -38.00 14.50
C LEU A 15 11.35 -37.39 13.53
N ALA A 16 12.08 -38.24 12.79
CA ALA A 16 13.02 -37.77 11.77
C ALA A 16 12.35 -36.89 10.71
N LYS A 17 11.16 -37.28 10.23
CA LYS A 17 10.39 -36.46 9.27
C LYS A 17 9.95 -35.13 9.85
N VAL A 18 9.60 -35.08 11.13
CA VAL A 18 9.24 -33.81 11.80
C VAL A 18 10.46 -32.90 11.91
N LEU A 19 11.63 -33.43 12.22
CA LEU A 19 12.88 -32.67 12.27
C LEU A 19 13.23 -32.09 10.89
N ASP A 20 13.17 -32.91 9.84
CA ASP A 20 13.38 -32.45 8.45
C ASP A 20 12.37 -31.35 8.07
N HIS A 21 11.12 -31.48 8.53
CA HIS A 21 10.10 -30.47 8.28
C HIS A 21 10.38 -29.16 9.01
N LEU A 22 10.87 -29.21 10.25
CA LEU A 22 11.28 -28.04 11.02
C LEU A 22 12.46 -27.32 10.36
N ASP A 23 13.46 -28.06 9.88
CA ASP A 23 14.58 -27.49 9.12
C ASP A 23 14.10 -26.84 7.81
N SER A 24 13.15 -27.46 7.12
CA SER A 24 12.51 -26.86 5.94
C SER A 24 11.77 -25.56 6.27
N ILE A 25 11.02 -25.51 7.38
CA ILE A 25 10.32 -24.31 7.83
C ILE A 25 11.34 -23.22 8.18
N ARG A 26 12.40 -23.57 8.90
CA ARG A 26 13.48 -22.65 9.26
C ARG A 26 14.12 -22.04 8.02
N GLY A 27 14.40 -22.85 6.99
CA GLY A 27 14.91 -22.36 5.70
C GLY A 27 13.96 -21.34 5.06
N LYS A 28 12.67 -21.68 4.95
CA LYS A 28 11.66 -20.78 4.37
C LYS A 28 11.53 -19.43 5.10
N LEU A 29 11.67 -19.44 6.43
CA LEU A 29 11.67 -18.21 7.23
C LEU A 29 12.89 -17.34 6.93
N SER A 30 14.08 -17.95 6.80
CA SER A 30 15.29 -17.22 6.39
C SER A 30 15.20 -16.68 4.97
N ASP A 31 14.62 -17.42 4.03
CA ASP A 31 14.38 -16.93 2.67
C ASP A 31 13.43 -15.72 2.65
N LEU A 32 12.34 -15.77 3.44
CA LEU A 32 11.40 -14.65 3.59
C LEU A 32 12.05 -13.40 4.18
N ASP A 33 12.90 -13.57 5.19
CA ASP A 33 13.64 -12.47 5.82
C ASP A 33 14.59 -11.79 4.82
N ASN A 34 15.36 -12.60 4.09
CA ASN A 34 16.24 -12.12 3.01
C ASN A 34 15.46 -11.38 1.91
N GLN A 35 14.27 -11.90 1.53
CA GLN A 35 13.40 -11.24 0.56
C GLN A 35 12.89 -9.90 1.08
N GLN A 36 12.44 -9.85 2.33
CA GLN A 36 11.93 -8.63 2.94
C GLN A 36 13.03 -7.56 3.04
N GLU A 37 14.25 -7.93 3.42
CA GLU A 37 15.40 -7.02 3.44
C GLU A 37 15.75 -6.51 2.04
N ALA A 38 15.77 -7.39 1.04
CA ALA A 38 16.01 -7.00 -0.35
C ALA A 38 14.95 -6.00 -0.85
N HIS A 39 13.67 -6.23 -0.54
CA HIS A 39 12.60 -5.28 -0.84
C HIS A 39 12.80 -3.94 -0.15
N HIS A 40 13.19 -3.93 1.13
CA HIS A 40 13.46 -2.71 1.86
C HIS A 40 14.59 -1.89 1.22
N ILE A 41 15.70 -2.53 0.87
CA ILE A 41 16.84 -1.90 0.18
C ILE A 41 16.41 -1.35 -1.19
N ALA A 42 15.59 -2.10 -1.95
CA ALA A 42 15.10 -1.64 -3.25
C ALA A 42 14.24 -0.38 -3.13
N ILE A 43 13.34 -0.32 -2.14
CA ILE A 43 12.50 0.85 -1.86
C ILE A 43 13.38 2.05 -1.52
N GLN A 44 14.35 1.89 -0.62
CA GLN A 44 15.25 2.98 -0.21
C GLN A 44 16.05 3.54 -1.41
N ARG A 45 16.45 2.69 -2.36
CA ARG A 45 17.12 3.12 -3.60
C ARG A 45 16.18 3.92 -4.50
N LEU A 46 14.94 3.46 -4.67
CA LEU A 46 13.93 4.18 -5.46
C LEU A 46 13.58 5.54 -4.83
N GLU A 47 13.47 5.63 -3.52
CA GLU A 47 13.22 6.89 -2.81
C GLU A 47 14.38 7.88 -3.00
N ARG A 48 15.63 7.41 -2.98
CA ARG A 48 16.80 8.25 -3.27
C ARG A 48 16.78 8.75 -4.72
N ALA A 49 16.54 7.86 -5.68
CA ALA A 49 16.44 8.23 -7.09
C ALA A 49 15.28 9.21 -7.35
N GLY A 50 14.15 9.04 -6.67
CA GLY A 50 13.02 9.96 -6.72
C GLY A 50 13.37 11.34 -6.15
N ARG A 51 14.14 11.41 -5.07
CA ARG A 51 14.64 12.69 -4.50
C ARG A 51 15.59 13.43 -5.44
N GLU A 52 16.47 12.71 -6.13
CA GLU A 52 17.38 13.29 -7.13
C GLU A 52 16.62 13.81 -8.35
N HIS A 53 15.56 13.12 -8.79
CA HIS A 53 14.66 13.59 -9.84
C HIS A 53 13.80 14.80 -9.43
N THR A 54 13.41 14.94 -8.15
CA THR A 54 12.68 16.14 -7.68
C THR A 54 13.53 17.40 -7.66
N THR A 55 14.87 17.32 -7.60
CA THR A 55 15.74 18.51 -7.65
C THR A 55 16.13 18.93 -9.06
N SER A 56 16.07 18.04 -10.04
CA SER A 56 16.42 18.33 -11.44
C SER A 56 15.22 18.59 -12.35
N SER A 57 14.01 18.30 -11.89
CA SER A 57 12.75 18.54 -12.62
C SER A 57 11.82 19.53 -11.90
N VAL A 58 12.37 20.54 -11.22
CA VAL A 58 11.60 21.76 -10.87
C VAL A 58 11.53 22.65 -12.13
N GLY A 59 10.84 22.13 -13.13
CA GLY A 59 10.59 22.79 -14.41
C GLY A 59 9.32 22.19 -14.97
N GLN A 60 8.19 22.85 -14.71
CA GLN A 60 6.90 22.66 -15.38
C GLN A 60 6.09 21.39 -15.02
N SER A 61 5.42 21.44 -13.87
CA SER A 61 3.96 21.27 -13.75
C SER A 61 3.57 21.47 -12.30
N SER A 62 3.33 22.72 -11.94
CA SER A 62 2.83 23.13 -10.63
C SER A 62 1.35 22.76 -10.52
N ALA A 63 1.03 21.48 -10.36
CA ALA A 63 -0.18 21.07 -9.66
C ALA A 63 0.17 21.19 -8.17
N GLN A 64 -0.02 22.40 -7.66
CA GLN A 64 0.18 22.73 -6.25
C GLN A 64 -0.61 21.75 -5.39
N VAL A 65 0.09 20.76 -4.85
CA VAL A 65 -0.23 20.20 -3.53
C VAL A 65 0.13 21.31 -2.52
N ALA A 66 -0.55 22.44 -2.63
CA ALA A 66 -0.60 23.40 -1.55
C ALA A 66 -1.30 22.67 -0.42
N SER A 67 -0.58 22.51 0.67
CA SER A 67 -1.05 22.32 2.04
C SER A 67 -2.57 22.16 2.15
N ARG A 68 -3.00 21.03 2.72
CA ARG A 68 -4.40 20.67 3.05
C ARG A 68 -5.08 21.66 4.03
N THR A 69 -4.97 22.97 3.79
CA THR A 69 -5.92 23.96 4.27
C THR A 69 -7.18 23.73 3.47
N VAL A 70 -8.23 23.27 4.15
CA VAL A 70 -9.60 23.38 3.64
C VAL A 70 -9.78 24.82 3.18
N CYS A 71 -9.68 25.06 1.88
CA CYS A 71 -10.02 26.36 1.32
C CYS A 71 -11.51 26.52 1.57
N ARG A 72 -11.86 27.38 2.54
CA ARG A 72 -13.25 27.79 2.79
C ARG A 72 -13.72 28.59 1.58
N LEU A 73 -14.14 27.88 0.54
CA LEU A 73 -14.82 28.47 -0.59
C LEU A 73 -16.03 29.23 -0.07
N THR A 74 -16.19 30.45 -0.56
CA THR A 74 -17.39 31.22 -0.33
C THR A 74 -18.58 30.52 -1.01
N PRO A 75 -19.82 30.74 -0.54
CA PRO A 75 -21.02 30.18 -1.18
C PRO A 75 -21.07 30.35 -2.72
N PRO A 76 -20.77 31.53 -3.30
CA PRO A 76 -20.78 31.68 -4.76
C PRO A 76 -19.70 30.85 -5.47
N GLU A 77 -18.51 30.69 -4.89
CA GLU A 77 -17.44 29.86 -5.46
C GLU A 77 -17.79 28.37 -5.44
N MET A 78 -18.49 27.91 -4.40
CA MET A 78 -19.03 26.55 -4.36
C MET A 78 -20.07 26.32 -5.46
N ASP A 79 -20.95 27.28 -5.70
CA ASP A 79 -21.97 27.16 -6.76
C ASP A 79 -21.36 27.18 -8.15
N GLU A 80 -20.30 27.96 -8.37
CA GLU A 80 -19.57 27.96 -9.62
C GLU A 80 -18.86 26.63 -9.88
N ARG A 81 -18.19 26.06 -8.86
CA ARG A 81 -17.58 24.73 -8.98
C ARG A 81 -18.62 23.63 -9.20
N ARG A 82 -19.78 23.73 -8.55
CA ARG A 82 -20.92 22.83 -8.81
C ARG A 82 -21.41 22.93 -10.25
N ARG A 83 -21.50 24.13 -10.81
CA ARG A 83 -21.89 24.37 -12.21
C ARG A 83 -20.88 23.80 -13.20
N LYS A 84 -19.58 23.86 -12.85
CA LYS A 84 -18.48 23.31 -13.65
C LYS A 84 -18.26 21.80 -13.43
N GLY A 85 -18.96 21.18 -12.48
CA GLY A 85 -18.78 19.76 -12.15
C GLY A 85 -17.42 19.45 -11.52
N LEU A 86 -16.82 20.41 -10.82
CA LEU A 86 -15.49 20.29 -10.19
C LEU A 86 -15.59 20.00 -8.69
N CYS A 87 -14.54 19.38 -8.15
CA CYS A 87 -14.41 19.19 -6.71
C CYS A 87 -14.27 20.53 -5.97
N PHE A 88 -14.69 20.59 -4.71
CA PHE A 88 -14.49 21.78 -3.88
C PHE A 88 -13.05 21.99 -3.41
N ASN A 89 -12.22 20.95 -3.45
CA ASN A 89 -10.84 21.02 -2.96
C ASN A 89 -9.78 20.99 -4.07
N CYS A 90 -10.15 20.56 -5.28
CA CYS A 90 -9.24 20.51 -6.42
C CYS A 90 -10.00 20.73 -7.74
N ASP A 91 -9.26 20.96 -8.82
CA ASP A 91 -9.84 21.15 -10.16
C ASP A 91 -10.10 19.82 -10.90
N ASP A 92 -10.17 18.71 -10.17
CA ASP A 92 -10.58 17.41 -10.72
C ASP A 92 -12.09 17.35 -10.94
N PRO A 93 -12.55 16.66 -12.00
CA PRO A 93 -13.96 16.45 -12.24
C PRO A 93 -14.56 15.59 -11.12
N TYR A 94 -15.74 15.99 -10.66
CA TYR A 94 -16.54 15.25 -9.72
C TYR A 94 -17.16 14.03 -10.43
N THR A 95 -16.46 12.89 -10.41
CA THR A 95 -16.99 11.62 -10.90
C THR A 95 -17.75 10.92 -9.77
N ARG A 96 -19.07 10.76 -9.91
CA ARG A 96 -19.88 9.89 -9.04
C ARG A 96 -19.38 8.45 -9.20
N VAL A 97 -18.56 7.98 -8.28
CA VAL A 97 -18.06 6.60 -8.31
C VAL A 97 -18.76 5.71 -7.28
N ASP A 98 -19.31 6.28 -6.20
CA ASP A 98 -19.94 5.53 -5.11
C ASP A 98 -21.16 6.24 -4.50
N GLU A 99 -22.05 5.48 -3.83
CA GLU A 99 -23.25 5.98 -3.12
C GLU A 99 -22.89 7.03 -2.05
N LYS A 100 -21.72 6.89 -1.42
CA LYS A 100 -21.19 7.88 -0.45
C LYS A 100 -20.79 9.19 -1.11
N SER A 101 -20.40 9.16 -2.39
CA SER A 101 -20.16 10.35 -3.19
C SER A 101 -21.46 11.06 -3.55
N ALA A 102 -22.62 10.40 -3.58
CA ALA A 102 -23.90 10.93 -4.07
C ALA A 102 -24.40 12.21 -3.36
N LEU A 103 -23.84 12.52 -2.18
CA LEU A 103 -24.05 13.79 -1.48
C LEU A 103 -23.34 15.00 -2.13
N GLY A 104 -22.62 14.80 -3.24
CA GLY A 104 -22.26 15.88 -4.18
C GLY A 104 -21.04 16.72 -3.79
N ARG A 105 -20.16 16.26 -2.90
CA ARG A 105 -19.18 17.16 -2.25
C ARG A 105 -17.70 16.96 -2.62
N TRP A 106 -17.26 15.79 -3.08
CA TRP A 106 -15.80 15.48 -3.21
C TRP A 106 -15.48 14.52 -4.37
N CYS A 107 -14.31 14.69 -5.03
CA CYS A 107 -13.80 13.75 -6.04
C CYS A 107 -13.14 12.52 -5.39
N ARG A 108 -12.82 11.48 -6.17
CA ARG A 108 -12.16 10.24 -5.70
C ARG A 108 -10.88 10.51 -4.89
N ASN A 109 -10.11 11.54 -5.25
CA ASN A 109 -8.86 11.90 -4.57
C ASN A 109 -9.08 12.69 -3.26
N CYS A 110 -10.26 13.26 -3.05
CA CYS A 110 -10.57 14.05 -1.85
C CYS A 110 -11.67 13.44 -0.97
N VAL A 111 -12.24 12.29 -1.35
CA VAL A 111 -13.15 11.51 -0.50
C VAL A 111 -12.37 10.98 0.72
N GLY A 112 -12.77 11.40 1.93
CA GLY A 112 -12.15 10.98 3.19
C GLY A 112 -11.16 11.99 3.81
N ALA A 113 -11.07 13.20 3.27
CA ALA A 113 -10.34 14.32 3.89
C ALA A 113 -11.20 15.06 4.93
N ASP A 114 -11.85 14.34 5.84
CA ASP A 114 -12.44 14.90 7.07
C ASP A 114 -11.33 15.25 8.08
#